data_AF-A0A0R2LED6-F1
#
_entry.id   AF-A0A0R2LED6-F1
#
_cell.length_a   1.000
_cell.length_b   1.000
_cell.length_c   1.000
_cell.angle_alpha   90.00
_cell.angle_beta   90.00
_cell.angle_gamma   90.00
#
_symmetry.space_group_name_H-M   'P 1'
#
loop_
_entity.id
_entity.type
_entity.pdbx_description
1 polymer ?
#
loop_
_entity_poly.entity_id
_entity_poly.type
_entity_poly.pdbx_seq_one_letter_code
_entity_poly.pdbx_strand_id
1 'polypeptide(L)'
;MNHIDESLNIVSQKIANFNHETKLNLKLHVEHELETHKKILPRGFFYGAIHEQIEAVVDEKMDQFTKTQNIDFKPKELYGYLAAQLKTSPTLSKQQLHYLAFEHLAQNSDSKFLKKIFNKLRKGTL
;
A
#
# COMPACT_ATOMS: atom_id res chain seq x y z
N MET A 1 0.31 -25.62 29.00
CA MET A 1 0.54 -24.37 28.23
C MET A 1 1.92 -24.50 27.61
N ASN A 2 2.04 -24.51 26.29
CA ASN A 2 3.26 -24.97 25.60
C ASN A 2 4.39 -23.93 25.71
N HIS A 3 5.55 -24.34 26.25
CA HIS A 3 6.78 -23.54 26.34
C HIS A 3 7.22 -22.90 25.00
N ILE A 4 6.76 -23.46 23.88
CA ILE A 4 7.03 -22.99 22.52
C ILE A 4 6.28 -21.68 22.24
N ASP A 5 5.03 -21.54 22.70
CA ASP A 5 4.20 -20.35 22.47
C ASP A 5 4.75 -19.14 23.23
N GLU A 6 5.24 -19.37 24.45
CA GLU A 6 5.85 -18.34 25.29
C GLU A 6 7.19 -17.85 24.70
N SER A 7 7.99 -18.76 24.16
CA SER A 7 9.24 -18.44 23.47
C SER A 7 9.01 -17.66 22.17
N LEU A 8 7.99 -18.03 21.39
CA LEU A 8 7.61 -17.32 20.16
C LEU A 8 7.09 -15.91 20.45
N ASN A 9 6.37 -15.72 21.55
CA ASN A 9 5.88 -14.41 21.97
C ASN A 9 7.04 -13.47 22.36
N ILE A 10 8.04 -13.98 23.09
CA ILE A 10 9.24 -13.22 23.47
C ILE A 10 10.04 -12.80 22.22
N VAL A 11 10.20 -13.69 21.25
CA VAL A 11 10.90 -13.37 19.98
C VAL A 11 10.13 -12.32 19.18
N SER A 12 8.80 -12.44 19.11
CA SER A 12 7.93 -11.48 18.40
C SER A 12 7.99 -10.09 19.03
N GLN A 13 8.02 -10.00 20.36
CA GLN A 13 8.19 -8.73 21.07
C GLN A 13 9.56 -8.11 20.82
N LYS A 14 10.64 -8.90 20.81
CA LYS A 14 11.98 -8.40 20.49
C LYS A 14 12.07 -7.85 19.07
N ILE A 15 11.45 -8.52 18.09
CA ILE A 15 11.40 -8.04 16.69
C ILE A 15 10.59 -6.74 16.60
N ALA A 16 9.44 -6.66 17.30
CA ALA A 16 8.64 -5.45 17.32
C ALA A 16 9.40 -4.26 17.92
N ASN A 17 10.12 -4.48 19.03
CA ASN A 17 10.92 -3.46 19.68
C ASN A 17 12.10 -3.02 18.82
N PHE A 18 12.83 -3.97 18.21
CA PHE A 18 13.92 -3.66 17.28
C PHE A 18 13.44 -2.85 16.07
N ASN A 19 12.30 -3.20 15.48
CA ASN A 19 11.72 -2.44 14.37
C ASN A 19 11.30 -1.04 14.80
N HIS A 20 10.76 -0.89 16.02
CA HIS A 20 10.39 0.41 16.56
C HIS A 20 11.61 1.31 16.80
N GLU A 21 12.65 0.78 17.44
CA GLU A 21 13.91 1.49 17.69
C GLU A 21 14.64 1.83 16.38
N THR A 22 14.68 0.91 15.43
CA THR A 22 15.29 1.16 14.12
C THR A 22 14.56 2.25 13.35
N LYS A 23 13.21 2.24 13.37
CA LYS A 23 12.39 3.28 12.75
C LYS A 23 12.62 4.65 13.41
N LEU A 24 12.71 4.69 14.75
CA LEU A 24 12.98 5.91 15.50
C LEU A 24 14.38 6.45 15.18
N ASN A 25 15.40 5.59 15.17
CA ASN A 25 16.77 5.97 14.83
C ASN A 25 16.90 6.48 13.40
N LEU A 26 16.23 5.83 12.43
CA LEU A 26 16.23 6.28 11.05
C LEU A 26 15.54 7.66 10.92
N LYS A 27 14.44 7.88 11.66
CA LYS A 27 13.74 9.17 11.69
C LYS A 27 14.64 10.27 12.28
N LEU A 28 15.28 10.01 13.41
CA LEU A 28 16.20 10.96 14.06
C LEU A 28 17.41 11.25 13.16
N HIS A 29 17.94 10.24 12.46
CA HIS A 29 19.04 10.42 11.52
C HIS A 29 18.64 11.28 10.31
N VAL A 30 17.47 11.03 9.72
CA VAL A 30 16.94 11.85 8.63
C VAL A 30 16.68 13.29 9.08
N GLU A 31 16.11 13.49 10.27
CA GLU A 31 15.91 14.83 10.85
C GLU A 31 17.24 15.55 11.09
N HIS A 32 18.25 14.85 11.58
CA HIS A 32 19.59 15.41 11.81
C HIS A 32 20.29 15.80 10.49
N GLU A 33 20.23 14.95 9.47
CA GLU A 33 20.74 15.26 8.14
C GLU A 33 19.99 16.47 7.54
N LEU A 34 18.67 16.49 7.61
CA LEU A 34 17.86 17.63 7.15
C LEU A 34 18.26 18.94 7.86
N GLU A 35 18.46 18.92 9.17
CA GLU A 35 18.87 20.09 9.94
C GLU A 35 20.30 20.55 9.59
N THR A 36 21.19 19.60 9.30
CA THR A 36 22.56 19.89 8.88
C THR A 36 22.61 20.52 7.49
N HIS A 37 21.77 20.04 6.56
CA HIS A 37 21.67 20.56 5.19
C HIS A 37 20.78 21.81 5.07
N LYS A 38 19.93 22.12 6.07
CA LYS A 38 19.18 23.39 6.16
C LYS A 38 20.07 24.63 6.19
N LYS A 39 21.31 24.54 6.71
CA LYS A 39 22.26 25.66 6.71
C LYS A 39 22.75 26.04 5.30
N ILE A 40 22.61 25.15 4.32
CA ILE A 40 23.16 25.31 2.97
C ILE A 40 22.09 25.81 1.97
N LEU A 41 20.80 25.77 2.32
CA LEU A 41 19.71 26.19 1.44
C LEU A 41 19.14 27.55 1.85
N PRO A 42 19.52 28.65 1.17
CA PRO A 42 18.97 29.95 1.47
C PRO A 42 17.53 30.00 0.96
N ARG A 43 16.60 30.20 1.90
CA ARG A 43 15.15 30.47 1.72
C ARG A 43 14.26 29.24 1.48
N GLY A 44 13.91 28.57 2.59
CA GLY A 44 12.53 28.64 3.08
C GLY A 44 11.44 27.85 2.36
N PHE A 45 11.75 26.79 1.62
CA PHE A 45 10.73 25.82 1.20
C PHE A 45 10.70 24.65 2.18
N PHE A 46 9.80 24.75 3.17
CA PHE A 46 9.50 23.65 4.07
C PHE A 46 8.88 22.50 3.28
N TYR A 47 9.69 21.47 3.02
CA TYR A 47 9.28 20.23 2.36
C TYR A 47 8.00 19.66 2.98
N GLY A 48 7.83 19.76 4.30
CA GLY A 48 6.61 19.32 5.00
C GLY A 48 5.34 20.04 4.55
N ALA A 49 5.36 21.37 4.42
CA ALA A 49 4.18 22.14 4.02
C ALA A 49 3.80 21.92 2.55
N ILE A 50 4.81 21.74 1.68
CA ILE A 50 4.58 21.38 0.28
C ILE A 50 4.03 19.96 0.17
N HIS A 51 4.57 19.02 0.96
CA HIS A 51 4.13 17.63 0.95
C HIS A 51 2.69 17.50 1.44
N GLU A 52 2.32 18.15 2.54
CA GLU A 52 0.94 18.17 3.06
C GLU A 52 -0.06 18.78 2.06
N GLN A 53 0.32 19.85 1.35
CA GLN A 53 -0.52 20.44 0.30
C GLN A 53 -0.69 19.51 -0.90
N ILE A 54 0.36 18.78 -1.27
CA ILE A 54 0.30 17.79 -2.36
C ILE A 54 -0.59 16.62 -1.93
N GLU A 55 -0.41 16.07 -0.73
CA GLU A 55 -1.24 14.97 -0.22
C GLU A 55 -2.71 15.36 -0.14
N ALA A 56 -3.03 16.55 0.39
CA ALA A 56 -4.41 17.03 0.47
C ALA A 56 -5.09 17.17 -0.90
N VAL A 57 -4.36 17.70 -1.91
CA VAL A 57 -4.88 17.82 -3.28
C VAL A 57 -5.04 16.45 -3.94
N VAL A 58 -4.12 15.52 -3.69
CA VAL A 58 -4.21 14.15 -4.19
C VAL A 58 -5.42 13.43 -3.58
N ASP A 59 -5.60 13.54 -2.27
CA ASP A 59 -6.74 12.95 -1.56
C ASP A 59 -8.06 13.55 -2.04
N GLU A 60 -8.16 14.88 -2.20
CA GLU A 60 -9.35 15.52 -2.76
C GLU A 60 -9.65 15.02 -4.17
N LYS A 61 -8.62 14.89 -5.02
CA LYS A 61 -8.78 14.38 -6.38
C LYS A 61 -9.16 12.91 -6.41
N MET A 62 -8.64 12.09 -5.49
CA MET A 62 -9.02 10.69 -5.34
C MET A 62 -10.44 10.54 -4.83
N ASP A 63 -10.86 11.38 -3.88
CA ASP A 63 -12.20 11.36 -3.31
C ASP A 63 -13.22 11.84 -4.36
N GLN A 64 -12.89 12.88 -5.14
CA GLN A 64 -13.65 13.28 -6.33
C GLN A 64 -13.69 12.17 -7.37
N PHE A 65 -12.58 11.53 -7.70
CA PHE A 65 -12.49 10.44 -8.67
C PHE A 65 -13.38 9.25 -8.27
N THR A 66 -13.40 8.90 -6.98
CA THR A 66 -14.20 7.79 -6.45
C THR A 66 -15.69 8.15 -6.40
N LYS A 67 -16.05 9.38 -6.01
CA LYS A 67 -17.44 9.85 -5.89
C LYS A 67 -18.09 10.21 -7.23
N THR A 68 -17.36 10.77 -8.19
CA THR A 68 -17.91 11.24 -9.48
C THR A 68 -17.80 10.25 -10.62
N GLN A 69 -16.82 9.34 -10.62
CA GLN A 69 -16.68 8.35 -11.70
C GLN A 69 -17.32 7.00 -11.41
N ASN A 70 -18.07 6.90 -10.30
CA ASN A 70 -18.82 5.70 -9.91
C ASN A 70 -17.94 4.45 -10.00
N ILE A 71 -16.72 4.56 -9.46
CA ILE A 71 -15.73 3.51 -9.58
C ILE A 71 -16.06 2.47 -8.53
N ASP A 72 -17.03 1.64 -8.88
CA ASP A 72 -17.47 0.54 -8.06
C ASP A 72 -16.43 -0.59 -8.18
N PHE A 73 -15.35 -0.47 -7.42
CA PHE A 73 -14.35 -1.54 -7.31
C PHE A 73 -14.90 -2.79 -6.61
N LYS A 74 -16.16 -2.75 -6.14
CA LYS A 74 -16.92 -3.83 -5.47
C LYS A 74 -16.01 -4.76 -4.64
N PRO A 75 -15.37 -4.26 -3.57
CA PRO A 75 -14.32 -5.01 -2.87
C PRO A 75 -14.80 -6.35 -2.30
N LYS A 76 -16.08 -6.42 -1.90
CA LYS A 76 -16.73 -7.64 -1.43
C LYS A 76 -16.89 -8.68 -2.54
N GLU A 77 -17.21 -8.25 -3.75
CA GLU A 77 -17.32 -9.13 -4.92
C GLU A 77 -15.95 -9.69 -5.30
N LEU A 78 -14.93 -8.83 -5.37
CA LEU A 78 -13.56 -9.25 -5.66
C LEU A 78 -13.04 -10.25 -4.62
N TYR A 79 -13.28 -9.99 -3.33
CA TYR A 79 -12.90 -10.93 -2.27
C TYR A 79 -13.63 -12.28 -2.42
N GLY A 80 -14.93 -12.26 -2.69
CA GLY A 80 -15.71 -13.47 -2.94
C GLY A 80 -15.17 -14.27 -4.12
N TYR A 81 -14.84 -13.60 -5.23
CA TYR A 81 -14.23 -14.21 -6.41
C TYR A 81 -12.88 -14.88 -6.08
N LEU A 82 -11.96 -14.16 -5.44
CA LEU A 82 -10.64 -14.70 -5.10
C LEU A 82 -10.72 -15.84 -4.08
N ALA A 83 -11.62 -15.74 -3.10
CA ALA A 83 -11.87 -16.81 -2.14
C ALA A 83 -12.43 -18.07 -2.81
N ALA A 84 -13.30 -17.92 -3.83
CA ALA A 84 -13.78 -19.05 -4.63
C ALA A 84 -12.64 -19.69 -5.44
N GLN A 85 -11.78 -18.89 -6.08
CA GLN A 85 -10.60 -19.40 -6.80
C GLN A 85 -9.64 -20.15 -5.86
N LEU A 86 -9.41 -19.65 -4.65
CA LEU A 86 -8.59 -20.34 -3.64
C LEU A 86 -9.21 -21.65 -3.14
N LYS A 87 -10.55 -21.73 -3.04
CA LYS A 87 -11.23 -22.98 -2.71
C LYS A 87 -11.05 -24.03 -3.80
N THR A 88 -11.06 -23.63 -5.07
CA THR A 88 -10.86 -24.52 -6.21
C THR A 88 -9.39 -24.86 -6.43
N SER A 89 -8.47 -23.95 -6.09
CA SER A 89 -7.02 -24.13 -6.24
C SER A 89 -6.27 -23.52 -5.05
N PRO A 90 -6.10 -24.28 -3.95
CA PRO A 90 -5.49 -23.78 -2.72
C PRO A 90 -4.02 -23.40 -2.84
N THR A 91 -3.35 -23.85 -3.91
CA THR A 91 -1.92 -23.66 -4.16
C THR A 91 -1.61 -22.40 -4.97
N LEU A 92 -2.63 -21.56 -5.27
CA LEU A 92 -2.42 -20.31 -5.99
C LEU A 92 -1.42 -19.41 -5.25
N SER A 93 -0.36 -19.01 -5.96
CA SER A 93 0.63 -18.09 -5.42
C SER A 93 0.07 -16.68 -5.29
N LYS A 94 0.70 -15.85 -4.46
CA LYS A 94 0.34 -14.43 -4.32
C LYS A 94 0.34 -13.68 -5.66
N GLN A 95 1.29 -13.98 -6.55
CA GLN A 95 1.34 -13.39 -7.89
C GLN A 95 0.15 -13.81 -8.75
N GLN A 96 -0.22 -15.10 -8.70
CA GLN A 96 -1.39 -15.60 -9.43
C GLN A 96 -2.70 -14.98 -8.92
N LEU A 97 -2.83 -14.77 -7.60
CA LEU A 97 -3.97 -14.08 -7.01
C LEU A 97 -4.05 -12.61 -7.46
N HIS A 98 -2.93 -11.91 -7.49
CA HIS A 98 -2.87 -10.54 -7.99
C HIS A 98 -3.23 -10.48 -9.48
N TYR A 99 -2.73 -11.41 -10.29
CA TYR A 99 -3.10 -11.52 -11.71
C TYR A 99 -4.61 -11.68 -11.88
N LEU A 100 -5.22 -12.63 -11.16
CA LEU A 100 -6.66 -12.89 -11.19
C LEU A 100 -7.47 -11.68 -10.71
N ALA A 101 -6.99 -10.97 -9.70
CA ALA A 101 -7.64 -9.77 -9.19
C ALA A 101 -7.69 -8.65 -10.24
N PHE A 102 -6.56 -8.36 -10.88
CA PHE A 102 -6.50 -7.33 -11.93
C PHE A 102 -7.28 -7.72 -13.18
N GLU A 103 -7.32 -9.01 -13.51
CA GLU A 103 -8.15 -9.52 -14.60
C GLU A 103 -9.65 -9.31 -14.31
N HIS A 104 -10.11 -9.71 -13.12
CA HIS A 104 -11.49 -9.55 -12.71
C HIS A 104 -11.91 -8.06 -12.67
N LEU A 105 -11.06 -7.19 -12.14
CA LEU A 105 -11.29 -5.75 -12.10
C LEU A 105 -11.32 -5.12 -13.51
N ALA A 106 -10.49 -5.59 -14.44
CA ALA A 106 -10.52 -5.12 -15.83
C ALA A 106 -11.80 -5.53 -16.58
N GLN A 107 -12.34 -6.72 -16.28
CA GLN A 107 -13.56 -7.22 -16.91
C GLN A 107 -14.82 -6.53 -16.38
N ASN A 108 -14.86 -6.25 -15.08
CA ASN A 108 -16.05 -5.73 -14.39
C ASN A 108 -16.08 -4.21 -14.21
N SER A 109 -15.03 -3.49 -14.62
CA SER A 109 -15.05 -2.03 -14.64
C SER A 109 -15.72 -1.53 -15.92
N ASP A 110 -16.54 -0.48 -15.86
CA ASP A 110 -17.09 0.18 -17.07
C ASP A 110 -16.15 1.27 -17.62
N SER A 111 -15.20 1.72 -16.81
CA SER A 111 -14.28 2.79 -17.19
C SER A 111 -13.15 2.28 -18.10
N LYS A 112 -13.11 2.79 -19.34
CA LYS A 112 -12.01 2.51 -20.30
C LYS A 112 -10.62 2.88 -19.74
N PHE A 113 -10.56 3.90 -18.89
CA PHE A 113 -9.32 4.33 -18.25
C PHE A 113 -8.84 3.30 -17.23
N LEU A 114 -9.73 2.85 -16.34
CA LEU A 114 -9.40 1.83 -15.34
C LEU A 114 -9.05 0.49 -15.98
N LYS A 115 -9.77 0.08 -17.03
CA LYS A 115 -9.41 -1.10 -17.84
C LYS A 115 -7.96 -1.03 -18.32
N LYS A 116 -7.49 0.12 -18.80
CA LYS A 116 -6.10 0.28 -19.24
C LYS A 116 -5.12 0.12 -18.08
N ILE A 117 -5.42 0.70 -16.91
CA ILE A 117 -4.59 0.59 -15.71
C ILE A 117 -4.51 -0.88 -15.26
N PHE A 118 -5.64 -1.55 -15.07
CA PHE A 118 -5.68 -2.93 -14.62
C PHE A 118 -4.98 -3.88 -15.59
N ASN A 119 -5.17 -3.70 -16.90
CA ASN A 119 -4.46 -4.50 -17.90
C ASN A 119 -2.94 -4.28 -17.86
N LYS A 120 -2.47 -3.07 -17.52
CA LYS A 120 -1.05 -2.78 -17.37
C LYS A 120 -0.49 -3.42 -16.09
N LEU A 121 -1.22 -3.32 -14.97
CA LEU A 121 -0.84 -3.94 -13.70
C LEU A 121 -0.78 -5.46 -13.84
N ARG A 122 -1.79 -6.08 -14.48
CA ARG A 122 -1.82 -7.51 -14.79
C ARG A 122 -0.56 -7.99 -15.51
N LYS A 123 -0.09 -7.25 -16.53
CA LYS A 123 1.13 -7.58 -17.28
C LYS A 123 2.41 -7.52 -16.44
N GLY A 124 2.45 -6.65 -15.43
CA GLY A 124 3.58 -6.56 -14.50
C GLY A 124 3.55 -7.57 -13.35
N THR A 125 2.54 -8.45 -13.33
CA THR A 125 2.35 -9.48 -12.29
C THR A 125 2.75 -10.88 -12.77
N LEU A 126 3.10 -11.02 -14.06
CA LEU A 126 3.61 -12.23 -14.70
C LEU A 126 5.13 -12.30 -14.62
#